data_AF-A0A507EIA3-F1
#
_entry.id   AF-A0A507EIA3-F1
#
_cell.length_a   1.000
_cell.length_b   1.000
_cell.length_c   1.000
_cell.angle_alpha   90.00
_cell.angle_beta   90.00
_cell.angle_gamma   90.00
#
_symmetry.space_group_name_H-M   'P 1'
#
loop_
_entity.id
_entity.type
_entity.pdbx_description
1 polymer ?
#
loop_
_entity_poly.entity_id
_entity_poly.type
_entity_poly.pdbx_seq_one_letter_code
_entity_poly.pdbx_strand_id
1 'polypeptide(L)'
;MTTRKRLVRKTPLLERMSNAPFDAMLRLNETISLLEIDVRWWSNCTGLALTVVYVAVKGMRGDVFTDDEFIDYVPKSAVKQKTTTWLGATAIWIEAAIILFSIANTLFLFKNSKQFTLFHCPTEPAFEGDTSYIPKSKNAKLVSIDLSPTDEALVESESDSEAASADETRHTPSRGTSRKSVGNSMKTPVSKSVGGLRETLGQWSPWPSTPFSGAKKRKAAGEHVIRRTKVEMRWVLNVWDPPQWSAALFCWLSPPSMFALFCMNRNNWHYQLPMALGINFLVFFLMQVFADREMDQTVLNNQLQGEYNRFVYSLPPFRTTRSIGVNTNTREQSA
;
A
#
# COMPACT_ATOMS: atom_id res chain seq x y z
N MET A 1 3.20 -43.31 33.30
CA MET A 1 3.26 -42.54 32.04
C MET A 1 4.44 -41.58 32.10
N THR A 2 5.53 -41.89 31.40
CA THR A 2 6.74 -41.05 31.36
C THR A 2 6.67 -40.11 30.16
N THR A 3 6.36 -38.84 30.40
CA THR A 3 6.40 -37.77 29.39
C THR A 3 7.82 -37.60 28.86
N ARG A 4 8.07 -37.98 27.61
CA ARG A 4 9.36 -37.76 26.94
C ARG A 4 9.63 -36.26 26.85
N LYS A 5 10.74 -35.82 27.46
CA LYS A 5 11.25 -34.46 27.36
C LYS A 5 11.63 -34.18 25.91
N ARG A 6 10.91 -33.26 25.26
CA ARG A 6 11.23 -32.78 23.91
C ARG A 6 12.55 -31.99 23.97
N LEU A 7 13.60 -32.50 23.33
CA LEU A 7 14.84 -31.78 23.12
C LEU A 7 14.62 -30.69 22.07
N VAL A 8 14.56 -29.44 22.50
CA VAL A 8 14.53 -28.27 21.62
C VAL A 8 15.98 -27.85 21.36
N ARG A 9 16.40 -27.85 20.09
CA ARG A 9 17.72 -27.34 19.70
C ARG A 9 17.75 -25.84 19.94
N LYS A 10 18.74 -25.37 20.70
CA LYS A 10 18.98 -23.94 20.90
C LYS A 10 19.89 -23.45 19.78
N THR A 11 19.52 -22.34 19.13
CA THR A 11 20.42 -21.61 18.23
C THR A 11 21.63 -21.08 19.00
N PRO A 12 22.84 -21.13 18.42
CA PRO A 12 24.04 -20.63 19.06
C PRO A 12 23.93 -19.12 19.36
N LEU A 13 24.55 -18.67 20.46
CA LEU A 13 24.40 -17.29 20.96
C LEU A 13 24.90 -16.23 19.97
N LEU A 14 25.94 -16.53 19.20
CA LEU A 14 26.49 -15.61 18.20
C LEU A 14 25.50 -15.31 17.08
N GLU A 15 24.77 -16.32 16.62
CA GLU A 15 23.75 -16.17 15.59
C GLU A 15 22.55 -15.36 16.11
N ARG A 16 22.19 -15.54 17.39
CA ARG A 16 21.18 -14.71 18.05
C ARG A 16 21.59 -13.24 18.16
N MET A 17 22.85 -12.94 18.50
CA MET A 17 23.31 -11.55 18.57
C MET A 17 23.36 -10.89 17.20
N SER A 18 23.75 -11.62 16.16
CA SER A 18 23.77 -11.10 14.79
C SER A 18 22.35 -10.79 14.27
N ASN A 19 21.37 -11.62 14.64
CA ASN A 19 19.98 -11.44 14.20
C ASN A 19 19.14 -10.56 15.14
N ALA A 20 19.63 -10.30 16.37
CA ALA A 20 18.95 -9.47 17.37
C ALA A 20 18.47 -8.10 16.88
N PRO A 21 19.23 -7.30 16.10
CA PRO A 21 18.71 -6.02 15.61
C PRO A 21 17.54 -6.19 14.63
N PHE A 22 17.58 -7.23 13.79
CA PHE A 22 16.50 -7.52 12.86
C PHE A 22 15.26 -8.06 13.58
N ASP A 23 15.44 -8.98 14.55
CA ASP A 23 14.37 -9.46 15.42
C ASP A 23 13.77 -8.32 16.26
N ALA A 24 14.59 -7.37 16.72
CA ALA A 24 14.12 -6.18 17.42
C ALA A 24 13.33 -5.25 16.50
N MET A 25 13.73 -5.07 15.23
CA MET A 25 12.96 -4.31 14.26
C MET A 25 11.65 -5.01 13.88
N LEU A 26 11.66 -6.33 13.69
CA LEU A 26 10.45 -7.12 13.46
C LEU A 26 9.51 -7.04 14.65
N ARG A 27 10.04 -7.21 15.86
CA ARG A 27 9.28 -7.08 17.09
C ARG A 27 8.76 -5.67 17.25
N LEU A 28 9.54 -4.63 16.95
CA LEU A 28 9.04 -3.24 16.95
C LEU A 28 7.95 -3.05 15.91
N ASN A 29 8.07 -3.61 14.72
CA ASN A 29 7.05 -3.53 13.67
C ASN A 29 5.77 -4.26 14.08
N GLU A 30 5.88 -5.46 14.64
CA GLU A 30 4.76 -6.20 15.22
C GLU A 30 4.16 -5.44 16.41
N THR A 31 5.01 -4.90 17.29
CA THR A 31 4.54 -4.10 18.42
C THR A 31 3.83 -2.86 17.90
N ILE A 32 4.37 -2.11 16.93
CA ILE A 32 3.73 -0.93 16.32
C ILE A 32 2.42 -1.32 15.63
N SER A 33 2.37 -2.49 14.99
CA SER A 33 1.16 -3.00 14.33
C SER A 33 0.09 -3.45 15.34
N LEU A 34 0.50 -3.98 16.50
CA LEU A 34 -0.38 -4.31 17.63
C LEU A 34 -0.74 -3.06 18.45
N LEU A 35 0.17 -2.09 18.47
CA LEU A 35 0.03 -0.75 19.01
C LEU A 35 -0.72 0.10 17.99
N GLU A 36 -1.85 -0.40 17.51
CA GLU A 36 -3.00 0.42 17.15
C GLU A 36 -3.53 1.19 18.38
N ILE A 37 -2.66 1.59 19.33
CA ILE A 37 -2.97 2.65 20.28
C ILE A 37 -3.39 3.82 19.41
N ASP A 38 -4.66 4.20 19.51
CA ASP A 38 -5.38 5.18 18.70
C ASP A 38 -4.44 6.19 18.02
N VAL A 39 -3.80 5.77 16.92
CA VAL A 39 -2.84 6.60 16.17
C VAL A 39 -3.60 7.82 15.67
N ARG A 40 -4.88 7.62 15.39
CA ARG A 40 -5.89 8.64 15.12
C ARG A 40 -6.03 9.66 16.26
N TRP A 41 -6.16 9.23 17.51
CA TRP A 41 -6.28 10.16 18.64
C TRP A 41 -4.98 10.96 18.85
N TRP A 42 -3.83 10.29 18.86
CA TRP A 42 -2.52 10.96 19.03
C TRP A 42 -2.20 11.94 17.91
N SER A 43 -2.52 11.59 16.66
CA SER A 43 -2.32 12.48 15.51
C SER A 43 -3.25 13.69 15.55
N ASN A 44 -4.51 13.52 15.99
CA ASN A 44 -5.41 14.65 16.26
C ASN A 44 -4.86 15.57 17.34
N CYS A 45 -4.42 15.02 18.48
CA CYS A 45 -3.84 15.80 19.57
C CYS A 45 -2.56 16.52 19.14
N THR A 46 -1.72 15.87 18.35
CA THR A 46 -0.47 16.46 17.83
C THR A 46 -0.75 17.58 16.84
N GLY A 47 -1.72 17.39 15.93
CA GLY A 47 -2.17 18.42 15.00
C GLY A 47 -2.67 19.66 15.73
N LEU A 48 -3.57 19.47 16.72
CA LEU A 48 -4.09 20.55 17.55
C LEU A 48 -2.99 21.25 18.36
N ALA A 49 -2.08 20.47 18.96
CA ALA A 49 -0.94 21.02 19.70
C ALA A 49 -0.03 21.88 18.81
N LEU A 50 0.24 21.44 17.58
CA LEU A 50 1.02 22.23 16.61
C LEU A 50 0.31 23.54 16.23
N THR A 51 -1.02 23.53 16.08
CA THR A 51 -1.80 24.75 15.85
C THR A 51 -1.68 25.71 17.03
N VAL A 52 -1.78 25.21 18.27
CA VAL A 52 -1.63 26.03 19.49
C VAL A 52 -0.21 26.60 19.58
N VAL A 53 0.82 25.79 19.32
CA VAL A 53 2.21 26.23 19.27
C VAL A 53 2.40 27.31 18.20
N TYR A 54 1.81 27.15 17.02
CA TYR A 54 1.87 28.16 15.97
C TYR A 54 1.27 29.50 16.42
N VAL A 55 0.07 29.48 17.02
CA VAL A 55 -0.58 30.70 17.54
C VAL A 55 0.27 31.34 18.66
N ALA A 56 0.84 30.54 19.56
CA ALA A 56 1.72 31.04 20.63
C ALA A 56 2.99 31.69 20.08
N VAL A 57 3.68 31.03 19.14
CA VAL A 57 4.87 31.56 18.45
C VAL A 57 4.55 32.87 17.74
N LYS A 58 3.40 32.94 17.05
CA LYS A 58 2.95 34.15 16.38
C LYS A 58 2.65 35.28 17.38
N GLY A 59 2.05 34.97 18.52
CA GLY A 59 1.81 35.93 19.61
C GLY A 59 3.11 36.48 20.23
N MET A 60 4.13 35.62 20.42
CA MET A 60 5.44 36.02 20.97
C MET A 60 6.21 36.97 20.06
N ARG A 61 5.94 36.94 18.74
CA ARG A 61 6.59 37.81 17.76
C ARG A 61 6.20 39.29 17.93
N GLY A 62 5.17 39.59 18.72
CA GLY A 62 4.74 40.96 19.02
C GLY A 62 3.99 41.64 17.87
N ASP A 63 4.21 41.22 16.61
CA ASP A 63 3.49 41.71 15.41
C ASP A 63 1.97 41.56 15.52
N VAL A 64 1.48 40.53 16.24
CA VAL A 64 0.03 40.31 16.43
C VAL A 64 -0.57 41.30 17.45
N PHE A 65 0.24 41.98 18.26
CA PHE A 65 -0.23 42.85 19.34
C PHE A 65 0.38 44.25 19.38
N THR A 66 1.24 44.65 18.43
CA THR A 66 1.67 46.04 18.30
C THR A 66 0.85 46.76 17.23
N ASP A 67 0.25 47.90 17.57
CA ASP A 67 -0.52 48.73 16.64
C ASP A 67 0.45 49.43 15.69
N ASP A 68 0.53 49.01 14.43
CA ASP A 68 1.31 49.74 13.41
C ASP A 68 0.75 51.16 13.19
N GLU A 69 -0.56 51.37 13.41
CA GLU A 69 -1.18 52.70 13.41
C GLU A 69 -0.65 53.63 14.51
N PHE A 70 -0.12 53.10 15.62
CA PHE A 70 0.48 53.93 16.66
C PHE A 70 1.93 54.32 16.32
N ILE A 71 2.61 53.56 15.45
CA ILE A 71 3.99 53.83 15.07
C ILE A 71 4.10 55.09 14.21
N ASP A 72 3.07 55.43 13.42
CA ASP A 72 3.06 56.66 12.62
C ASP A 72 2.97 57.94 13.47
N TYR A 73 2.46 57.86 14.72
CA TYR A 73 2.41 58.99 15.64
C TYR A 73 3.63 59.14 16.55
N VAL A 74 4.49 58.11 16.63
CA VAL A 74 5.71 58.18 17.43
C VAL A 74 6.81 58.84 16.59
N PRO A 75 7.39 59.98 17.02
CA PRO A 75 8.43 60.66 16.24
C PRO A 75 9.58 59.70 15.95
N LYS A 76 10.00 59.63 14.69
CA LYS A 76 11.06 58.72 14.17
C LYS A 76 12.37 58.77 14.96
N SER A 77 12.60 59.83 15.75
CA SER A 77 13.75 59.99 16.64
C SER A 77 13.65 59.20 17.97
N ALA A 78 12.46 58.78 18.39
CA ALA A 78 12.23 57.98 19.60
C ALA A 78 12.17 56.47 19.32
N VAL A 79 12.14 56.06 18.05
CA VAL A 79 12.24 54.66 17.63
C VAL A 79 13.70 54.21 17.80
N LYS A 80 14.11 54.01 19.06
CA LYS A 80 15.28 53.18 19.36
C LYS A 80 15.03 51.87 18.64
N GLN A 81 15.93 51.53 17.69
CA GLN A 81 15.95 50.24 16.99
C GLN A 81 15.52 49.17 17.97
N LYS A 82 14.32 48.60 17.78
CA LYS A 82 13.87 47.41 18.47
C LYS A 82 14.98 46.41 18.23
N THR A 83 15.85 46.20 19.21
CA THR A 83 16.89 45.19 19.14
C THR A 83 16.13 43.89 18.95
N THR A 84 16.14 43.37 17.74
CA THR A 84 15.56 42.09 17.39
C THR A 84 16.10 41.09 18.38
N THR A 85 15.31 40.77 19.41
CA THR A 85 15.73 39.82 20.41
C THR A 85 15.94 38.51 19.66
N TRP A 86 16.99 37.76 20.03
CA TRP A 86 17.28 36.47 19.39
C TRP A 86 16.05 35.52 19.40
N LEU A 87 15.15 35.70 20.37
CA LEU A 87 13.85 35.04 20.47
C LEU A 87 12.93 35.36 19.29
N GLY A 88 12.87 36.61 18.82
CA GLY A 88 12.09 36.98 17.64
C GLY A 88 12.63 36.33 16.37
N ALA A 89 13.96 36.26 16.23
CA ALA A 89 14.58 35.59 15.08
C ALA A 89 14.29 34.08 15.07
N THR A 90 14.37 33.39 16.22
CA THR A 90 14.06 31.96 16.32
C THR A 90 12.58 31.66 16.09
N ALA A 91 11.67 32.53 16.54
CA ALA A 91 10.24 32.41 16.28
C ALA A 91 9.90 32.38 14.78
N ILE A 92 10.55 33.22 13.95
CA ILE A 92 10.35 33.24 12.49
C ILE A 92 10.74 31.89 11.88
N TRP A 93 11.86 31.29 12.31
CA TRP A 93 12.28 29.98 11.82
C TRP A 93 11.32 28.86 12.22
N ILE A 94 10.80 28.90 13.45
CA ILE A 94 9.80 27.92 13.92
C ILE A 94 8.50 28.07 13.12
N GLU A 95 8.03 29.30 12.90
CA GLU A 95 6.85 29.59 12.07
C GLU A 95 7.01 29.01 10.65
N ALA A 96 8.14 29.31 10.01
CA ALA A 96 8.47 28.81 8.68
C ALA A 96 8.58 27.28 8.64
N ALA A 97 9.14 26.65 9.68
CA ALA A 97 9.25 25.21 9.79
C ALA A 97 7.88 24.52 9.91
N ILE A 98 6.95 25.09 10.68
CA ILE A 98 5.58 24.55 10.83
C ILE A 98 4.82 24.68 9.50
N ILE A 99 4.94 25.81 8.80
CA ILE A 99 4.32 26.01 7.47
C ILE A 99 4.94 25.04 6.45
N LEU A 100 6.25 24.87 6.44
CA LEU A 100 6.91 23.92 5.54
C LEU A 100 6.48 22.48 5.84
N PHE A 101 6.35 22.13 7.12
CA PHE A 101 5.87 20.83 7.56
C PHE A 101 4.42 20.57 7.12
N SER A 102 3.54 21.58 7.18
CA SER A 102 2.15 21.45 6.72
C SER A 102 2.06 21.23 5.20
N ILE A 103 2.88 21.96 4.43
CA ILE A 103 2.99 21.79 2.97
C ILE A 103 3.56 20.41 2.64
N ALA A 104 4.62 19.99 3.34
CA ALA A 104 5.24 18.68 3.14
C ALA A 104 4.26 17.54 3.47
N ASN A 105 3.51 17.64 4.58
CA ASN A 105 2.48 16.66 4.94
C ASN A 105 1.37 16.61 3.88
N THR A 106 0.95 17.76 3.36
CA THR A 106 -0.06 17.84 2.28
C THR A 106 0.45 17.16 1.02
N LEU A 107 1.68 17.44 0.59
CA LEU A 107 2.29 16.79 -0.57
C LEU A 107 2.47 15.28 -0.36
N PHE A 108 2.85 14.86 0.85
CA PHE A 108 2.98 13.45 1.21
C PHE A 108 1.63 12.73 1.15
N LEU A 109 0.59 13.34 1.71
CA LEU A 109 -0.78 12.85 1.69
C LEU A 109 -1.28 12.64 0.25
N PHE A 110 -1.05 13.59 -0.66
CA PHE A 110 -1.47 13.44 -2.07
C PHE A 110 -0.58 12.51 -2.90
N LYS A 111 0.66 12.25 -2.48
CA LYS A 111 1.58 11.33 -3.17
C LYS A 111 1.36 9.86 -2.79
N ASN A 112 0.82 9.60 -1.60
CA ASN A 112 0.55 8.24 -1.15
C ASN A 112 -0.70 7.68 -1.83
N SER A 113 -0.47 6.88 -2.86
CA SER A 113 -1.49 6.02 -3.46
C SER A 113 -1.06 4.57 -3.32
N LYS A 114 -2.00 3.69 -2.95
CA LYS A 114 -1.77 2.25 -2.97
C LYS A 114 -2.24 1.66 -4.31
N GLN A 115 -1.52 0.66 -4.78
CA GLN A 115 -1.86 -0.07 -6.00
C GLN A 115 -2.67 -1.29 -5.63
N PHE A 116 -3.88 -1.38 -6.16
CA PHE A 116 -4.77 -2.52 -6.00
C PHE A 116 -4.89 -3.25 -7.32
N THR A 117 -4.54 -4.54 -7.34
CA THR A 117 -4.74 -5.39 -8.52
C THR A 117 -6.16 -5.92 -8.50
N LEU A 118 -6.90 -5.72 -9.59
CA LEU A 118 -8.25 -6.26 -9.78
C LEU A 118 -8.14 -7.68 -10.32
N PHE A 119 -8.45 -8.67 -9.49
CA PHE A 119 -8.31 -10.09 -9.85
C PHE A 119 -9.44 -10.60 -10.76
N HIS A 120 -10.66 -10.07 -10.63
CA HIS A 120 -11.85 -10.58 -11.32
C HIS A 120 -12.29 -9.75 -12.54
N CYS A 121 -11.50 -8.75 -12.95
CA CYS A 121 -11.87 -7.90 -14.08
C CYS A 121 -11.29 -8.51 -15.37
N PRO A 122 -12.13 -8.90 -16.35
CA PRO A 122 -11.66 -9.50 -17.59
C PRO A 122 -10.73 -8.51 -18.33
N THR A 123 -9.63 -9.03 -18.87
CA THR A 123 -8.65 -8.22 -19.62
C THR A 123 -8.93 -8.17 -21.11
N GLU A 124 -9.75 -9.08 -21.60
CA GLU A 124 -10.11 -9.20 -23.01
C GLU A 124 -11.63 -9.00 -23.20
N PRO A 125 -12.05 -8.33 -24.28
CA PRO A 125 -13.46 -8.17 -24.60
C PRO A 125 -14.10 -9.53 -24.92
N ALA A 126 -15.34 -9.75 -24.49
CA ALA A 126 -16.06 -10.98 -24.80
C ALA A 126 -16.39 -11.12 -26.29
N PHE A 127 -16.56 -9.98 -26.99
CA PHE A 127 -16.80 -9.90 -28.43
C PHE A 127 -16.26 -8.58 -28.99
N GLU A 128 -16.01 -8.53 -30.29
CA GLU A 128 -15.52 -7.33 -30.96
C GLU A 128 -16.51 -6.17 -30.79
N GLY A 129 -16.08 -5.08 -30.14
CA GLY A 129 -16.92 -3.92 -29.82
C GLY A 129 -17.48 -3.88 -28.40
N ASP A 130 -17.29 -4.93 -27.58
CA ASP A 130 -17.64 -4.87 -26.16
C ASP A 130 -16.69 -3.93 -25.41
N THR A 131 -17.24 -2.90 -24.76
CA THR A 131 -16.47 -1.96 -23.92
C THR A 131 -16.74 -2.16 -22.43
N SER A 132 -17.58 -3.13 -22.06
CA SER A 132 -17.98 -3.38 -20.68
C SER A 132 -16.84 -3.91 -19.79
N TYR A 133 -15.83 -4.56 -20.40
CA TYR A 133 -14.65 -5.06 -19.71
C TYR A 133 -13.70 -3.95 -19.21
N ILE A 134 -13.83 -2.73 -19.76
CA ILE A 134 -12.98 -1.61 -19.37
C ILE A 134 -13.52 -1.03 -18.05
N PRO A 135 -12.75 -1.07 -16.95
CA PRO A 135 -13.18 -0.48 -15.70
C PRO A 135 -13.46 1.03 -15.89
N LYS A 136 -14.61 1.50 -15.41
CA LYS A 136 -15.06 2.90 -15.56
C LYS A 136 -14.13 3.93 -14.87
N SER A 137 -13.13 3.48 -14.11
CA SER A 137 -12.20 4.35 -13.40
C SER A 137 -11.10 4.85 -14.32
N LYS A 138 -10.93 6.17 -14.41
CA LYS A 138 -9.82 6.82 -15.14
C LYS A 138 -8.43 6.44 -14.61
N ASN A 139 -8.35 5.94 -13.37
CA ASN A 139 -7.09 5.57 -12.72
C ASN A 139 -6.72 4.10 -12.93
N ALA A 140 -7.58 3.30 -13.58
CA ALA A 140 -7.27 1.92 -13.88
C ALA A 140 -6.30 1.83 -15.06
N LYS A 141 -5.22 1.07 -14.90
CA LYS A 141 -4.20 0.84 -15.94
C LYS A 141 -3.98 -0.65 -16.09
N LEU A 142 -3.89 -1.12 -17.33
CA LEU A 142 -3.51 -2.49 -17.60
C LEU A 142 -1.99 -2.63 -17.43
N VAL A 143 -1.57 -3.54 -16.54
CA VAL A 143 -0.15 -3.79 -16.25
C VAL A 143 0.12 -5.27 -16.45
N SER A 144 1.19 -5.60 -17.18
CA SER A 144 1.68 -6.97 -17.30
C SER A 144 2.35 -7.39 -16.00
N ILE A 145 1.83 -8.42 -15.36
CA ILE A 145 2.39 -9.00 -14.14
C ILE A 145 3.05 -10.32 -14.54
N ASP A 146 4.35 -10.44 -14.24
CA ASP A 146 5.06 -11.71 -14.37
C ASP A 146 4.58 -12.65 -13.26
N LEU A 147 3.80 -13.67 -13.64
CA LEU A 147 3.41 -14.75 -12.71
C LEU A 147 4.51 -15.78 -12.56
N SER A 148 5.79 -15.39 -12.70
CA SER A 148 6.87 -16.30 -12.36
C SER A 148 6.61 -16.81 -10.94
N PRO A 149 6.55 -18.13 -10.69
CA PRO A 149 6.23 -18.68 -9.39
C PRO A 149 7.25 -18.13 -8.40
N THR A 150 6.85 -17.09 -7.67
CA THR A 150 7.79 -16.34 -6.84
C THR A 150 8.08 -17.12 -5.55
N ASP A 151 7.32 -18.19 -5.28
CA ASP A 151 7.64 -19.17 -4.24
C ASP A 151 7.15 -20.58 -4.62
N GLU A 152 7.93 -21.33 -5.41
CA GLU A 152 7.76 -22.80 -5.51
C GLU A 152 7.80 -23.46 -4.11
N ALA A 153 8.38 -22.77 -3.11
CA ALA A 153 8.43 -23.19 -1.71
C ALA A 153 7.07 -23.23 -1.00
N LEU A 154 6.04 -22.53 -1.49
CA LEU A 154 4.70 -22.59 -0.89
C LEU A 154 3.83 -23.70 -1.52
N VAL A 155 3.99 -23.97 -2.81
CA VAL A 155 3.16 -24.94 -3.54
C VAL A 155 3.61 -26.39 -3.29
N GLU A 156 4.89 -26.65 -3.03
CA GLU A 156 5.35 -28.01 -2.67
C GLU A 156 4.89 -28.48 -1.27
N SER A 157 4.28 -27.62 -0.45
CA SER A 157 3.85 -28.00 0.90
C SER A 157 2.45 -28.61 1.00
N GLU A 158 1.60 -28.48 -0.04
CA GLU A 158 0.26 -29.07 -0.04
C GLU A 158 0.20 -30.47 -0.68
N SER A 159 1.09 -30.78 -1.63
CA SER A 159 1.03 -32.05 -2.39
C SER A 159 1.49 -33.31 -1.64
N ASP A 160 2.21 -33.17 -0.52
CA ASP A 160 2.72 -34.32 0.23
C ASP A 160 1.79 -34.82 1.34
N SER A 161 0.66 -34.15 1.59
CA SER A 161 -0.25 -34.48 2.71
C SER A 161 -1.44 -35.37 2.34
N GLU A 162 -1.80 -35.49 1.05
CA GLU A 162 -2.92 -36.34 0.61
C GLU A 162 -2.54 -37.81 0.33
N ALA A 163 -1.25 -38.12 0.18
CA ALA A 163 -0.80 -39.48 -0.09
C ALA A 163 -0.71 -40.40 1.15
N ALA A 164 -0.98 -39.89 2.37
CA ALA A 164 -0.78 -40.63 3.61
C ALA A 164 -2.05 -41.26 4.23
N SER A 165 -3.24 -41.16 3.59
CA SER A 165 -4.51 -41.63 4.21
C SER A 165 -5.12 -42.90 3.62
N ALA A 166 -4.47 -43.57 2.65
CA ALA A 166 -5.08 -44.69 1.93
C ALA A 166 -4.55 -46.10 2.28
N ASP A 167 -3.63 -46.29 3.23
CA ASP A 167 -3.13 -47.64 3.51
C ASP A 167 -2.76 -47.85 4.99
N GLU A 168 -3.78 -48.05 5.82
CA GLU A 168 -3.64 -48.61 7.15
C GLU A 168 -3.99 -50.10 7.13
N THR A 169 -3.07 -50.94 6.62
CA THR A 169 -2.92 -52.30 7.13
C THR A 169 -1.48 -52.84 7.01
N ARG A 170 -0.98 -53.37 8.14
CA ARG A 170 0.16 -54.28 8.36
C ARG A 170 1.58 -53.73 8.52
N HIS A 171 2.07 -53.96 9.75
CA HIS A 171 3.44 -54.01 10.23
C HIS A 171 4.48 -54.67 9.28
N THR A 172 5.67 -54.07 9.19
CA THR A 172 6.99 -54.66 9.53
C THR A 172 8.08 -53.58 9.65
N PRO A 173 9.19 -53.79 10.39
CA PRO A 173 10.27 -52.83 10.54
C PRO A 173 11.49 -53.14 9.64
N SER A 174 12.04 -52.13 8.98
CA SER A 174 13.33 -52.16 8.25
C SER A 174 13.78 -50.70 8.03
N ARG A 175 14.77 -50.15 8.75
CA ARG A 175 16.26 -50.24 8.66
C ARG A 175 16.88 -49.61 7.39
N GLY A 176 17.45 -48.41 7.57
CA GLY A 176 18.49 -47.76 6.73
C GLY A 176 17.96 -47.11 5.45
N THR A 177 18.42 -45.96 4.94
CA THR A 177 19.70 -45.26 5.06
C THR A 177 19.59 -43.83 4.49
N SER A 178 20.49 -42.95 4.95
CA SER A 178 21.13 -41.84 4.21
C SER A 178 20.25 -40.66 3.72
N ARG A 179 20.28 -39.55 4.46
CA ARG A 179 19.81 -38.23 4.00
C ARG A 179 21.02 -37.33 3.77
N LYS A 180 21.31 -37.02 2.51
CA LYS A 180 22.32 -36.03 2.11
C LYS A 180 21.82 -34.63 2.49
N SER A 181 22.67 -33.92 3.22
CA SER A 181 22.58 -32.50 3.52
C SER A 181 22.92 -31.70 2.26
N VAL A 182 21.95 -30.98 1.71
CA VAL A 182 22.18 -29.91 0.71
C VAL A 182 22.10 -28.59 1.47
N GLY A 183 23.23 -27.88 1.54
CA GLY A 183 23.31 -26.55 2.12
C GLY A 183 22.77 -25.50 1.16
N ASN A 184 21.86 -24.66 1.64
CA ASN A 184 21.42 -23.47 0.93
C ASN A 184 22.35 -22.30 1.29
N SER A 185 23.10 -21.84 0.27
CA SER A 185 23.81 -20.57 0.25
C SER A 185 22.83 -19.49 -0.19
N MET A 186 22.45 -18.61 0.75
CA MET A 186 21.51 -17.52 0.49
C MET A 186 22.29 -16.28 0.06
N LYS A 187 22.20 -15.94 -1.24
CA LYS A 187 22.71 -14.68 -1.79
C LYS A 187 21.70 -13.57 -1.52
N THR A 188 22.20 -12.47 -0.96
CA THR A 188 21.50 -11.21 -0.71
C THR A 188 21.02 -10.54 -2.00
N PRO A 189 19.81 -9.92 -2.05
CA PRO A 189 19.45 -9.05 -3.15
C PRO A 189 20.10 -7.66 -3.00
N VAL A 190 20.78 -7.26 -4.07
CA VAL A 190 21.33 -5.92 -4.29
C VAL A 190 20.19 -4.95 -4.59
N SER A 191 20.08 -3.88 -3.79
CA SER A 191 19.22 -2.74 -4.08
C SER A 191 19.73 -2.00 -5.33
N LYS A 192 18.90 -1.87 -6.36
CA LYS A 192 19.12 -0.89 -7.44
C LYS A 192 18.01 0.16 -7.44
N SER A 193 18.34 1.28 -6.81
CA SER A 193 18.28 2.64 -7.37
C SER A 193 17.31 2.86 -8.52
N VAL A 194 16.26 3.61 -8.20
CA VAL A 194 15.34 4.31 -9.11
C VAL A 194 16.12 5.29 -10.00
N GLY A 195 16.05 5.09 -11.32
CA GLY A 195 16.47 6.04 -12.35
C GLY A 195 15.32 6.21 -13.33
N GLY A 196 14.85 7.44 -13.50
CA GLY A 196 13.59 7.79 -14.17
C GLY A 196 13.50 7.38 -15.64
N LEU A 197 12.30 7.00 -16.05
CA LEU A 197 11.94 6.80 -17.44
C LEU A 197 10.96 7.90 -17.87
N ARG A 198 11.51 8.87 -18.59
CA ARG A 198 10.78 9.84 -19.40
C ARG A 198 10.95 9.39 -20.85
N GLU A 199 9.83 9.34 -21.58
CA GLU A 199 9.72 9.38 -23.04
C GLU A 199 10.43 8.30 -23.87
N THR A 200 9.70 7.26 -24.28
CA THR A 200 9.83 6.63 -25.61
C THR A 200 8.50 5.99 -26.05
N LEU A 201 7.57 6.82 -26.53
CA LEU A 201 6.51 6.40 -27.44
C LEU A 201 7.16 6.25 -28.83
N GLY A 202 7.85 5.13 -29.03
CA GLY A 202 8.53 4.77 -30.27
C GLY A 202 8.08 3.41 -30.76
N GLN A 203 7.08 3.43 -31.65
CA GLN A 203 6.95 2.52 -32.79
C GLN A 203 7.21 1.03 -32.52
N TRP A 204 6.22 0.35 -31.94
CA TRP A 204 6.12 -1.11 -32.03
C TRP A 204 5.85 -1.51 -33.48
N SER A 205 6.82 -2.16 -34.12
CA SER A 205 6.64 -2.86 -35.40
C SER A 205 6.49 -4.36 -35.10
N PRO A 206 5.44 -5.04 -35.61
CA PRO A 206 5.33 -6.48 -35.46
C PRO A 206 6.19 -7.14 -36.55
N TRP A 207 6.89 -8.22 -36.18
CA TRP A 207 7.68 -9.15 -37.02
C TRP A 207 9.14 -8.79 -37.31
N PRO A 208 10.11 -9.63 -36.87
CA PRO A 208 11.46 -9.62 -37.41
C PRO A 208 11.54 -10.60 -38.61
N SER A 209 11.79 -10.06 -39.81
CA SER A 209 12.22 -10.84 -40.96
C SER A 209 13.75 -10.75 -41.11
N THR A 210 14.48 -11.74 -40.63
CA THR A 210 15.80 -12.07 -41.22
C THR A 210 16.03 -13.58 -41.28
N PRO A 211 16.58 -14.11 -42.39
CA PRO A 211 17.05 -15.48 -42.48
C PRO A 211 18.52 -15.53 -42.04
N PHE A 212 18.81 -16.27 -40.96
CA PHE A 212 20.19 -16.52 -40.55
C PHE A 212 20.60 -17.94 -40.94
N SER A 213 21.40 -18.04 -42.00
CA SER A 213 22.22 -19.22 -42.31
C SER A 213 23.58 -19.03 -41.64
N GLY A 214 24.12 -20.10 -41.04
CA GLY A 214 25.48 -20.07 -40.48
C GLY A 214 25.67 -20.91 -39.24
N ALA A 215 25.58 -22.23 -39.39
CA ALA A 215 25.91 -23.19 -38.36
C ALA A 215 27.41 -23.14 -37.99
N LYS A 216 27.73 -22.95 -36.71
CA LYS A 216 28.98 -23.43 -36.11
C LYS A 216 28.68 -24.18 -34.81
N LYS A 217 28.79 -25.51 -34.91
CA LYS A 217 28.76 -26.49 -33.82
C LYS A 217 29.82 -26.14 -32.75
N ARG A 218 29.37 -25.87 -31.53
CA ARG A 218 30.15 -26.12 -30.30
C ARG A 218 29.28 -26.86 -29.29
N LYS A 219 29.87 -27.93 -28.75
CA LYS A 219 29.29 -28.95 -27.88
C LYS A 219 29.20 -28.48 -26.43
N ALA A 220 28.28 -29.11 -25.69
CA ALA A 220 28.11 -29.11 -24.24
C ALA A 220 27.61 -27.80 -23.61
N ALA A 221 26.37 -27.44 -23.90
CA ALA A 221 25.61 -26.46 -23.13
C ALA A 221 24.54 -27.22 -22.33
N GLY A 222 24.56 -27.07 -21.01
CA GLY A 222 23.53 -27.60 -20.13
C GLY A 222 22.15 -27.15 -20.62
N GLU A 223 21.19 -28.05 -20.49
CA GLU A 223 19.79 -27.85 -20.83
C GLU A 223 19.23 -26.71 -19.95
N HIS A 224 19.41 -25.48 -20.42
CA HIS A 224 18.73 -24.32 -19.90
C HIS A 224 17.25 -24.54 -20.18
N VAL A 225 16.54 -25.09 -19.19
CA VAL A 225 15.08 -25.12 -19.16
C VAL A 225 14.62 -23.68 -19.28
N ILE A 226 14.20 -23.28 -20.49
CA ILE A 226 13.56 -22.00 -20.74
C ILE A 226 12.22 -22.07 -20.00
N ARG A 227 12.21 -21.69 -18.72
CA ARG A 227 10.97 -21.47 -17.97
C ARG A 227 10.24 -20.34 -18.69
N ARG A 228 9.19 -20.68 -19.44
CA ARG A 228 8.29 -19.69 -20.04
C ARG A 228 7.64 -18.94 -18.89
N THR A 229 8.04 -17.69 -18.65
CA THR A 229 7.34 -16.82 -17.71
C THR A 229 5.96 -16.55 -18.29
N LYS A 230 4.92 -16.96 -17.56
CA LYS A 230 3.55 -16.65 -17.94
C LYS A 230 3.30 -15.20 -17.56
N VAL A 231 3.41 -14.31 -18.54
CA VAL A 231 3.02 -12.90 -18.39
C VAL A 231 1.50 -12.84 -18.46
N GLU A 232 0.84 -12.39 -17.41
CA GLU A 232 -0.61 -12.15 -17.40
C GLU A 232 -0.87 -10.65 -17.31
N MET A 233 -1.76 -10.13 -18.15
CA MET A 233 -2.23 -8.75 -18.03
C MET A 233 -3.22 -8.67 -16.88
N ARG A 234 -3.08 -7.69 -15.99
CA ARG A 234 -4.08 -7.40 -14.95
C ARG A 234 -4.35 -5.91 -14.86
N TRP A 235 -5.59 -5.56 -14.52
CA TRP A 235 -5.94 -4.19 -14.22
C TRP A 235 -5.39 -3.82 -12.84
N VAL A 236 -4.60 -2.76 -12.78
CA VAL A 236 -4.09 -2.16 -11.54
C VAL A 236 -4.75 -0.81 -11.36
N LEU A 237 -5.33 -0.60 -10.19
CA LEU A 237 -5.98 0.63 -9.79
C LEU A 237 -5.12 1.34 -8.73
N ASN A 238 -4.74 2.59 -9.02
CA ASN A 238 -4.15 3.45 -8.00
C ASN A 238 -5.28 4.08 -7.19
N VAL A 239 -5.41 3.67 -5.94
CA VAL A 239 -6.37 4.25 -4.98
C VAL A 239 -5.61 5.14 -4.02
N TRP A 240 -6.14 6.32 -3.78
CA TRP A 240 -5.61 7.22 -2.76
C TRP A 240 -5.93 6.63 -1.39
N ASP A 241 -4.90 6.27 -0.63
CA ASP A 241 -5.04 5.61 0.68
C ASP A 241 -3.95 6.19 1.60
N PRO A 242 -4.16 7.43 2.08
CA PRO A 242 -3.19 8.12 2.91
C PRO A 242 -3.12 7.44 4.29
N PRO A 243 -1.94 7.40 4.92
CA PRO A 243 -1.85 6.88 6.28
C PRO A 243 -2.67 7.74 7.25
N GLN A 244 -3.39 7.10 8.16
CA GLN A 244 -4.36 7.75 9.06
C GLN A 244 -3.76 8.94 9.83
N TRP A 245 -2.51 8.82 10.29
CA TRP A 245 -1.83 9.90 11.01
C TRP A 245 -1.61 11.15 10.15
N SER A 246 -1.30 10.98 8.86
CA SER A 246 -1.05 12.10 7.94
C SER A 246 -2.35 12.80 7.58
N ALA A 247 -3.43 12.03 7.40
CA ALA A 247 -4.78 12.55 7.20
C ALA A 247 -5.27 13.37 8.41
N ALA A 248 -5.09 12.85 9.62
CA ALA A 248 -5.44 13.56 10.85
C ALA A 248 -4.62 14.84 11.02
N LEU A 249 -3.29 14.80 10.79
CA LEU A 249 -2.45 15.99 10.79
C LEU A 249 -2.89 17.01 9.74
N PHE A 250 -3.29 16.56 8.54
CA PHE A 250 -3.80 17.42 7.48
C PHE A 250 -5.11 18.12 7.87
N CYS A 251 -5.98 17.47 8.65
CA CYS A 251 -7.22 18.08 9.12
C CYS A 251 -6.98 19.28 10.06
N TRP A 252 -6.03 19.16 10.99
CA TRP A 252 -5.73 20.20 11.98
C TRP A 252 -4.69 21.23 11.50
N LEU A 253 -3.79 20.81 10.61
CA LEU A 253 -2.71 21.61 10.05
C LEU A 253 -2.90 21.77 8.53
N SER A 254 -4.12 22.07 8.11
CA SER A 254 -4.44 22.25 6.69
C SER A 254 -3.80 23.54 6.14
N PRO A 255 -3.27 23.56 4.91
CA PRO A 255 -2.70 24.78 4.32
C PRO A 255 -3.66 25.98 4.30
N PRO A 256 -4.98 25.83 4.02
CA PRO A 256 -5.92 26.95 4.09
C PRO A 256 -6.09 27.52 5.51
N SER A 257 -6.11 26.66 6.54
CA SER A 257 -6.16 27.12 7.94
C SER A 257 -4.88 27.82 8.35
N MET A 258 -3.72 27.27 7.95
CA MET A 258 -2.42 27.91 8.17
C MET A 258 -2.32 29.27 7.46
N PHE A 259 -2.90 29.39 6.26
CA PHE A 259 -2.98 30.67 5.55
C PHE A 259 -3.87 31.68 6.28
N ALA A 260 -5.03 31.26 6.80
CA ALA A 260 -5.89 32.12 7.61
C ALA A 260 -5.17 32.60 8.89
N LEU A 261 -4.47 31.70 9.59
CA LEU A 261 -3.63 32.05 10.73
C LEU A 261 -2.41 32.89 10.34
N PHE A 262 -1.89 32.73 9.13
CA PHE A 262 -0.80 33.58 8.60
C PHE A 262 -1.28 35.02 8.40
N CYS A 263 -2.49 35.22 7.86
CA CYS A 263 -3.14 36.52 7.69
C CYS A 263 -3.68 37.14 9.00
N MET A 264 -3.50 36.47 10.14
CA MET A 264 -3.90 36.97 11.44
C MET A 264 -2.99 38.10 11.91
N ASN A 265 -3.61 39.26 12.13
CA ASN A 265 -3.10 40.53 12.61
C ASN A 265 -3.86 40.94 13.88
N ARG A 266 -3.39 42.01 14.53
CA ARG A 266 -4.04 42.54 15.74
C ARG A 266 -5.50 42.96 15.56
N ASN A 267 -5.82 43.57 14.43
CA ASN A 267 -7.18 44.10 14.21
C ASN A 267 -8.17 43.02 13.80
N ASN A 268 -7.69 41.83 13.42
CA ASN A 268 -8.52 40.78 12.84
C ASN A 268 -8.50 39.44 13.58
N TRP A 269 -7.68 39.28 14.63
CA TRP A 269 -7.51 37.99 15.30
C TRP A 269 -8.83 37.38 15.79
N HIS A 270 -9.76 38.23 16.23
CA HIS A 270 -11.04 37.81 16.78
C HIS A 270 -11.94 37.09 15.76
N TYR A 271 -11.80 37.37 14.46
CA TYR A 271 -12.52 36.62 13.42
C TYR A 271 -11.62 35.62 12.68
N GLN A 272 -10.32 35.91 12.52
CA GLN A 272 -9.39 35.00 11.85
C GLN A 272 -9.15 33.71 12.62
N LEU A 273 -9.07 33.77 13.96
CA LEU A 273 -8.85 32.58 14.78
C LEU A 273 -10.06 31.63 14.75
N PRO A 274 -11.31 32.10 14.97
CA PRO A 274 -12.50 31.26 14.74
C PRO A 274 -12.63 30.77 13.30
N MET A 275 -12.26 31.58 12.29
CA MET A 275 -12.27 31.17 10.89
C MET A 275 -11.32 30.00 10.65
N ALA A 276 -10.07 30.07 11.14
CA ALA A 276 -9.09 29.00 11.00
C ALA A 276 -9.55 27.70 11.70
N LEU A 277 -10.11 27.81 12.91
CA LEU A 277 -10.72 26.67 13.60
C LEU A 277 -11.90 26.09 12.80
N GLY A 278 -12.77 26.94 12.26
CA GLY A 278 -13.88 26.54 11.40
C GLY A 278 -13.43 25.80 10.14
N ILE A 279 -12.35 26.27 9.49
CA ILE A 279 -11.73 25.57 8.35
C ILE A 279 -11.23 24.19 8.78
N ASN A 280 -10.53 24.08 9.91
CA ASN A 280 -10.05 22.80 10.42
C ASN A 280 -11.20 21.82 10.73
N PHE A 281 -12.27 22.29 11.37
CA PHE A 281 -13.46 21.47 11.62
C PHE A 281 -14.14 21.03 10.31
N LEU A 282 -14.23 21.91 9.31
CA LEU A 282 -14.81 21.58 8.02
C LEU A 282 -13.98 20.54 7.26
N VAL A 283 -12.65 20.69 7.24
CA VAL A 283 -11.75 19.69 6.62
C VAL A 283 -11.81 18.37 7.40
N PHE A 284 -11.84 18.43 8.73
CA PHE A 284 -12.01 17.24 9.57
C PHE A 284 -13.30 16.49 9.27
N PHE A 285 -14.44 17.20 9.21
CA PHE A 285 -15.73 16.60 8.87
C PHE A 285 -15.74 15.99 7.46
N LEU A 286 -15.18 16.71 6.48
CA LEU A 286 -15.08 16.21 5.11
C LEU A 286 -14.22 14.93 5.04
N MET A 287 -13.13 14.87 5.82
CA MET A 287 -12.31 13.67 5.92
C MET A 287 -13.05 12.51 6.62
N GLN A 288 -13.90 12.79 7.63
CA GLN A 288 -14.75 11.76 8.25
C GLN A 288 -15.71 11.15 7.24
N VAL A 289 -16.46 11.99 6.52
CA VAL A 289 -17.42 11.52 5.49
C VAL A 289 -16.71 10.71 4.41
N PHE A 290 -15.49 11.10 4.05
CA PHE A 290 -14.68 10.36 3.09
C PHE A 290 -14.24 8.99 3.64
N ALA A 291 -13.74 8.94 4.87
CA ALA A 291 -13.32 7.70 5.52
C ALA A 291 -14.49 6.72 5.70
N ASP A 292 -15.66 7.21 6.09
CA ASP A 292 -16.88 6.42 6.22
C ASP A 292 -17.28 5.83 4.87
N ARG A 293 -17.22 6.63 3.80
CA ARG A 293 -17.50 6.17 2.43
C ARG A 293 -16.55 5.07 1.97
N GLU A 294 -15.26 5.17 2.30
CA GLU A 294 -14.28 4.12 1.98
C GLU A 294 -14.56 2.82 2.74
N MET A 295 -14.94 2.93 4.01
CA MET A 295 -15.33 1.79 4.83
C MET A 295 -16.57 1.11 4.28
N ASP A 296 -17.60 1.88 3.93
CA ASP A 296 -18.84 1.38 3.32
C ASP A 296 -18.56 0.68 1.98
N GLN A 297 -17.70 1.27 1.14
CA GLN A 297 -17.29 0.66 -0.12
C GLN A 297 -16.57 -0.67 0.10
N THR A 298 -15.74 -0.76 1.14
CA THR A 298 -15.03 -2.00 1.50
C THR A 298 -16.01 -3.06 2.00
N VAL A 299 -16.97 -2.70 2.86
CA VAL A 299 -18.02 -3.60 3.33
C VAL A 299 -18.88 -4.11 2.17
N LEU A 300 -19.30 -3.21 1.28
CA LEU A 300 -20.10 -3.57 0.10
C LEU A 300 -19.33 -4.50 -0.84
N ASN A 301 -18.05 -4.22 -1.09
CA ASN A 301 -17.20 -5.08 -1.91
C ASN A 301 -17.06 -6.48 -1.29
N ASN A 302 -16.87 -6.56 0.03
CA ASN A 302 -16.77 -7.84 0.73
C ASN A 302 -18.09 -8.64 0.66
N GLN A 303 -19.23 -7.97 0.81
CA GLN A 303 -20.55 -8.60 0.67
C GLN A 303 -20.77 -9.09 -0.77
N LEU A 304 -20.47 -8.25 -1.75
CA LEU A 304 -20.65 -8.57 -3.16
C LEU A 304 -19.73 -9.72 -3.58
N GLN A 305 -18.51 -9.78 -3.08
CA GLN A 305 -17.62 -10.94 -3.28
C GLN A 305 -18.14 -12.20 -2.58
N GLY A 306 -18.67 -12.07 -1.35
CA GLY A 306 -19.29 -13.18 -0.63
C GLY A 306 -20.49 -13.77 -1.39
N GLU A 307 -21.36 -12.91 -1.91
CA GLU A 307 -22.49 -13.32 -2.75
C GLU A 307 -22.02 -13.92 -4.07
N TYR A 308 -21.08 -13.27 -4.76
CA TYR A 308 -20.52 -13.78 -6.01
C TYR A 308 -19.90 -15.17 -5.83
N ASN A 309 -19.07 -15.36 -4.79
CA ASN A 309 -18.48 -16.66 -4.48
C ASN A 309 -19.56 -17.69 -4.18
N ARG A 310 -20.62 -17.30 -3.46
CA ARG A 310 -21.77 -18.17 -3.26
C ARG A 310 -22.42 -18.52 -4.60
N PHE A 311 -22.73 -17.59 -5.48
CA PHE A 311 -23.39 -17.92 -6.76
C PHE A 311 -22.52 -18.74 -7.72
N VAL A 312 -21.23 -18.41 -7.82
CA VAL A 312 -20.30 -19.07 -8.75
C VAL A 312 -19.90 -20.45 -8.27
N TYR A 313 -19.61 -20.61 -6.97
CA TYR A 313 -19.10 -21.88 -6.41
C TYR A 313 -20.17 -22.73 -5.71
N SER A 314 -21.40 -22.22 -5.48
CA SER A 314 -22.50 -23.08 -5.01
C SER A 314 -23.15 -23.89 -6.12
N LEU A 315 -22.80 -23.65 -7.40
CA LEU A 315 -23.09 -24.62 -8.44
C LEU A 315 -22.20 -25.84 -8.16
N PRO A 316 -22.78 -26.99 -7.77
CA PRO A 316 -21.98 -28.16 -7.44
C PRO A 316 -21.06 -28.48 -8.63
N PRO A 317 -19.77 -28.79 -8.40
CA PRO A 317 -18.74 -28.89 -9.44
C PRO A 317 -19.07 -29.90 -10.56
N PHE A 318 -20.11 -30.71 -10.39
CA PHE A 318 -20.63 -31.62 -11.37
C PHE A 318 -22.15 -31.66 -11.29
N ARG A 319 -22.86 -30.70 -11.89
CA ARG A 319 -24.14 -31.07 -12.49
C ARG A 319 -23.77 -31.95 -13.68
N THR A 320 -23.66 -33.26 -13.44
CA THR A 320 -23.56 -34.27 -14.49
C THR A 320 -24.74 -34.01 -15.41
N THR A 321 -24.52 -33.33 -16.53
CA THR A 321 -25.53 -33.18 -17.56
C THR A 321 -25.76 -34.58 -18.08
N ARG A 322 -26.74 -35.26 -17.48
CA ARG A 322 -27.22 -36.54 -17.99
C ARG A 322 -27.78 -36.19 -19.36
N SER A 323 -27.00 -36.46 -20.42
CA SER A 323 -27.51 -36.43 -21.78
C SER A 323 -28.60 -37.49 -21.83
N ILE A 324 -29.84 -37.05 -21.63
CA ILE A 324 -30.99 -37.87 -21.95
C ILE A 324 -30.97 -37.92 -23.48
N GLY A 325 -30.34 -38.97 -24.01
CA GLY A 325 -30.49 -39.33 -25.40
C GLY A 325 -31.97 -39.59 -25.62
N VAL A 326 -32.64 -38.61 -26.23
CA VAL A 326 -33.99 -38.80 -26.75
C VAL A 326 -33.81 -39.79 -27.89
N ASN A 327 -34.06 -41.07 -27.60
CA ASN A 327 -34.26 -42.07 -28.64
C ASN A 327 -35.52 -41.66 -29.40
N THR A 328 -35.34 -40.89 -30.48
CA THR A 328 -36.35 -40.77 -31.52
C THR A 328 -36.53 -42.17 -32.07
N ASN A 329 -37.54 -42.86 -31.55
CA ASN A 329 -37.99 -44.13 -32.08
C ASN A 329 -38.52 -43.83 -33.48
N THR A 330 -37.64 -43.92 -34.48
CA THR A 330 -37.99 -43.98 -35.89
C THR A 330 -38.69 -45.31 -36.10
N ARG A 331 -39.96 -45.39 -35.68
CA ARG A 331 -40.81 -46.51 -36.04
C ARG A 331 -41.22 -46.24 -37.49
N GLU A 332 -40.46 -46.85 -38.40
CA GLU A 332 -40.91 -47.16 -39.75
C GLU A 332 -42.29 -47.81 -39.64
N GLN A 333 -43.35 -47.03 -39.85
CA GLN A 333 -44.66 -47.56 -40.20
C GLN A 333 -44.54 -48.04 -41.65
N SER A 334 -44.21 -49.32 -41.78
CA SER A 334 -44.60 -50.11 -42.94
C SER A 334 -46.09 -50.44 -42.79
N ALA A 335 -46.90 -49.79 -43.62
CA ALA A 335 -48.22 -50.26 -44.04
C ALA A 335 -48.45 -49.80 -45.48
#